data_AF-A0A3A4XRE0-F1
#
_entry.id   AF-A0A3A4XRE0-F1
#
_cell.length_a   1.000
_cell.length_b   1.000
_cell.length_c   1.000
_cell.angle_alpha   90.00
_cell.angle_beta   90.00
_cell.angle_gamma   90.00
#
_symmetry.space_group_name_H-M   'P 1'
#
loop_
_entity.id
_entity.type
_entity.pdbx_description
1 polymer ?
#
loop_
_entity_poly.entity_id
_entity_poly.type
_entity_poly.pdbx_seq_one_letter_code
_entity_poly.pdbx_strand_id
1 'polypeptide(L)' 'MELQDSFPHEDLPTKSELIRLSTGAFVRLQLKSGARFWCRVKSRQKTNGCFDGISDDSIGPIKRGDAVEFKSKHVLEIV' A
#
# COMPACT_ATOMS: atom_id res chain seq x y z
N MET A 1 -6.07 -9.86 -29.81
CA MET A 1 -6.30 -10.43 -28.47
C MET A 1 -6.69 -9.27 -27.59
N GLU A 2 -7.99 -9.12 -27.40
CA GLU A 2 -8.60 -7.97 -26.73
C GLU A 2 -8.39 -8.11 -25.22
N LEU A 3 -7.82 -7.07 -24.60
CA LEU A 3 -7.62 -6.98 -23.16
C LEU A 3 -9.00 -6.88 -22.51
N GLN A 4 -9.42 -7.94 -21.81
CA GLN A 4 -10.60 -7.89 -20.97
C GLN A 4 -10.29 -7.02 -19.74
N ASP A 5 -10.72 -5.78 -19.84
CA ASP A 5 -10.74 -4.75 -18.81
C ASP A 5 -11.86 -5.07 -17.81
N SER A 6 -11.61 -6.01 -16.90
CA SER A 6 -12.52 -6.29 -15.78
C SER A 6 -11.75 -6.85 -14.60
N PHE A 7 -10.89 -5.99 -14.02
CA PHE A 7 -10.55 -6.13 -12.62
C PHE A 7 -11.58 -5.30 -11.84
N PRO A 8 -12.19 -5.82 -10.76
CA PRO A 8 -13.05 -5.00 -9.92
C PRO A 8 -12.24 -3.79 -9.46
N HIS A 9 -12.76 -2.59 -9.73
CA HIS A 9 -12.26 -1.36 -9.14
C HIS A 9 -12.43 -1.51 -7.62
N GLU A 10 -11.45 -2.10 -6.93
CA GLU A 10 -11.29 -1.87 -5.49
C GLU A 10 -11.04 -0.36 -5.39
N ASP A 11 -12.03 0.38 -4.87
CA ASP A 11 -11.99 1.83 -4.68
C ASP A 11 -10.67 2.20 -4.00
N LEU A 12 -9.69 2.66 -4.80
CA LEU A 12 -8.43 3.15 -4.28
C LEU A 12 -8.76 4.30 -3.33
N PRO A 13 -8.10 4.39 -2.15
CA PRO A 13 -8.34 5.46 -1.21
C PRO A 13 -8.18 6.79 -1.91
N THR A 14 -9.23 7.61 -1.85
CA THR A 14 -9.22 8.94 -2.44
C THR A 14 -8.10 9.78 -1.83
N LYS A 15 -7.66 10.83 -2.54
CA LYS A 15 -6.65 11.78 -2.01
C LYS A 15 -6.98 12.27 -0.59
N SER A 16 -8.25 12.37 -0.25
CA SER A 16 -8.74 12.75 1.08
C SER A 16 -8.50 11.67 2.15
N GLU A 17 -8.69 10.40 1.82
CA GLU A 17 -8.39 9.26 2.71
C GLU A 17 -6.88 9.06 2.88
N LEU A 18 -6.09 9.37 1.85
CA LEU A 18 -4.62 9.40 1.93
C LEU A 18 -4.09 10.48 2.91
N ILE A 19 -4.91 11.43 3.35
CA ILE A 19 -4.56 12.35 4.44
C ILE A 19 -4.51 11.61 5.79
N ARG A 20 -5.27 10.51 5.92
CA ARG A 20 -5.30 9.64 7.10
C ARG A 20 -4.10 8.70 7.16
N LEU A 21 -3.27 8.65 6.12
CA LEU A 21 -2.00 7.92 6.06
C LEU A 21 -0.94 8.60 6.93
N SER A 22 -1.16 8.48 8.24
CA SER A 22 -0.31 8.97 9.30
C SER A 22 0.60 7.87 9.82
N THR A 23 1.70 8.27 10.46
CA THR A 23 2.57 7.32 11.17
C THR A 23 1.75 6.47 12.13
N GLY A 24 1.89 5.15 12.03
CA GLY A 24 1.20 4.16 12.84
C GLY A 24 -0.05 3.56 12.20
N ALA A 25 -0.58 4.15 11.11
CA ALA A 25 -1.73 3.65 10.38
C ALA A 25 -1.43 2.27 9.76
N PHE A 26 -2.45 1.40 9.76
CA PHE A 26 -2.38 0.12 9.08
C PHE A 26 -2.94 0.28 7.67
N VAL A 27 -2.18 -0.15 6.68
CA VAL A 27 -2.58 -0.03 5.29
C VAL A 27 -2.41 -1.35 4.58
N ARG A 28 -3.36 -1.67 3.71
CA ARG A 28 -3.26 -2.81 2.81
C ARG A 28 -2.65 -2.36 1.51
N LEU A 29 -1.55 -2.99 1.12
CA LEU A 29 -0.80 -2.66 -0.10
C LEU A 29 -0.91 -3.77 -1.12
N GLN A 30 -0.83 -3.42 -2.40
CA GLN A 30 -0.69 -4.36 -3.50
C GLN A 30 0.64 -4.18 -4.24
N LEU A 31 1.39 -5.28 -4.36
CA LEU A 31 2.59 -5.35 -5.19
C LEU A 31 2.23 -5.37 -6.68
N LYS A 32 3.18 -4.98 -7.52
CA LYS A 32 3.05 -5.12 -8.98
C LYS A 32 2.81 -6.57 -9.43
N SER A 33 3.23 -7.56 -8.64
CA SER A 33 2.96 -8.97 -8.88
C SER A 33 1.51 -9.38 -8.60
N GLY A 34 0.68 -8.48 -8.06
CA GLY A 34 -0.70 -8.74 -7.64
C GLY A 34 -0.84 -9.18 -6.18
N ALA A 35 0.27 -9.50 -5.50
CA ALA A 35 0.24 -9.93 -4.10
C ALA A 35 -0.16 -8.79 -3.14
N ARG A 36 -1.01 -9.08 -2.15
CA ARG A 36 -1.61 -8.08 -1.25
C ARG A 36 -1.21 -8.32 0.19
N PHE A 37 -0.61 -7.36 0.85
CA PHE A 37 -0.06 -7.50 2.21
C PHE A 37 -0.41 -6.32 3.10
N TRP A 38 -0.34 -6.54 4.41
CA TRP A 38 -0.52 -5.49 5.40
C TRP A 38 0.81 -4.84 5.75
N CYS A 39 0.80 -3.52 5.80
CA CYS A 39 1.96 -2.71 6.12
C CYS A 39 1.55 -1.65 7.13
N ARG A 40 2.44 -1.35 8.08
CA ARG A 40 2.25 -0.30 9.06
C ARG A 40 3.12 0.90 8.72
N VAL A 41 2.51 2.05 8.54
CA VAL A 41 3.21 3.30 8.20
C VAL A 41 4.14 3.67 9.34
N LYS A 42 5.43 3.91 9.05
CA LYS A 42 6.43 4.36 10.03
C LYS A 42 6.79 5.83 9.85
N SER A 43 6.75 6.33 8.62
CA SER A 43 7.12 7.71 8.34
C SER A 43 6.03 8.42 7.55
N ARG A 44 5.97 9.75 7.70
CA ARG A 44 5.11 10.59 6.87
C ARG A 44 5.64 10.62 5.44
N GLN A 45 4.80 11.13 4.54
CA GLN A 45 5.12 11.31 3.13
C GLN A 45 6.47 12.03 2.96
N LYS A 46 7.42 11.39 2.27
CA LYS A 46 8.68 11.97 1.82
C LYS A 46 8.41 13.01 0.72
N THR A 47 9.38 13.88 0.45
CA THR A 47 9.31 14.91 -0.61
C THR A 47 9.03 14.34 -2.00
N ASN A 48 9.35 13.06 -2.24
CA ASN A 48 9.08 12.35 -3.50
C ASN A 48 7.66 11.72 -3.57
N GLY A 49 6.83 11.90 -2.54
CA GLY A 49 5.49 11.32 -2.44
C GLY A 49 5.45 9.85 -2.02
N CYS A 50 6.57 9.26 -1.60
CA CYS A 50 6.64 7.91 -1.03
C CYS A 50 6.44 7.92 0.49
N PHE A 51 6.02 6.79 1.05
CA PHE A 51 5.87 6.53 2.48
C PHE A 51 6.75 5.34 2.86
N ASP A 52 7.32 5.39 4.06
CA ASP A 52 7.97 4.23 4.66
C ASP A 52 6.98 3.52 5.57
N GLY A 53 6.94 2.20 5.46
CA GLY A 53 6.27 1.35 6.41
C GLY A 53 7.06 0.08 6.69
N ILE A 54 6.50 -0.74 7.57
CA ILE A 54 7.01 -2.06 7.88
C ILE A 54 5.92 -3.07 7.57
N SER A 55 6.27 -4.10 6.80
CA SER A 55 5.35 -5.18 6.51
C SER A 55 4.99 -5.89 7.81
N ASP A 56 3.69 -5.97 8.12
CA ASP A 56 3.20 -6.76 9.26
C ASP A 56 2.94 -8.23 8.85
N ASP A 57 2.90 -8.49 7.54
CA ASP A 57 2.66 -9.81 6.96
C ASP A 57 3.89 -10.33 6.19
N SER A 58 3.93 -11.62 5.89
CA SER A 58 4.99 -12.28 5.11
C SER A 58 4.42 -12.78 3.79
N ILE A 59 4.62 -12.02 2.72
CA ILE A 59 4.04 -12.28 1.41
C ILE A 59 5.11 -12.31 0.33
N GLY A 60 5.27 -13.50 -0.25
CA GLY A 60 6.25 -13.76 -1.30
C GLY A 60 7.67 -13.38 -0.84
N PRO A 61 8.34 -12.43 -1.52
CA PRO A 61 9.68 -12.00 -1.14
C PRO A 61 9.72 -11.09 0.10
N ILE A 62 8.58 -10.56 0.55
CA ILE A 62 8.50 -9.65 1.70
C ILE A 62 8.29 -10.47 2.97
N LYS A 63 9.12 -10.23 3.98
CA LYS A 63 8.98 -10.85 5.30
C LYS A 63 8.34 -9.88 6.29
N ARG A 64 7.72 -10.42 7.33
CA ARG A 64 7.26 -9.61 8.46
C ARG A 64 8.44 -8.88 9.09
N GLY A 65 8.28 -7.58 9.32
CA GLY A 65 9.34 -6.71 9.85
C GLY A 65 10.21 -6.06 8.77
N ASP A 66 10.03 -6.42 7.50
CA ASP A 66 10.80 -5.84 6.40
C ASP A 66 10.35 -4.39 6.11
N ALA A 67 11.31 -3.52 5.82
CA ALA A 67 11.05 -2.12 5.52
C ALA A 67 10.55 -1.98 4.09
N VAL A 68 9.36 -1.41 3.92
CA VAL A 68 8.70 -1.27 2.63
C VAL A 68 8.49 0.20 2.32
N GLU A 69 9.04 0.65 1.20
CA GLU A 69 8.70 1.95 0.62
C GLU A 69 7.55 1.77 -0.38
N PHE A 70 6.48 2.55 -0.22
CA PHE A 70 5.33 2.51 -1.13
C PHE A 70 4.78 3.91 -1.40
N LYS A 71 4.06 4.05 -2.52
CA LYS A 71 3.31 5.28 -2.84
C LYS A 71 1.85 5.10 -2.47
N SER A 72 1.16 6.20 -2.23
CA SER A 72 -0.28 6.24 -1.94
C SER A 72 -1.14 5.47 -2.96
N LYS A 73 -0.76 5.47 -4.24
CA LYS A 73 -1.45 4.72 -5.30
C LYS A 73 -1.39 3.18 -5.18
N HIS A 74 -0.51 2.66 -4.33
CA HIS A 74 -0.38 1.23 -4.06
C HIS A 74 -1.20 0.79 -2.84
N VAL A 75 -1.80 1.75 -2.15
CA VAL A 75 -2.67 1.51 -1.00
C VAL A 75 -4.04 1.12 -1.54
N LEU A 76 -4.56 0.00 -1.06
CA LEU A 76 -5.91 -0.47 -1.33
C LEU A 76 -6.87 -0.04 -0.21
N GLU A 77 -6.41 -0.04 1.03
CA GLU A 77 -7.24 0.19 2.21
C GLU A 77 -6.41 0.80 3.35
N ILE A 78 -7.05 1.65 4.18
CA ILE A 78 -6.46 2.26 5.37
C ILE A 78 -7.37 1.92 6.56
N VAL A 79 -6.78 1.37 7.63
CA VAL A 79 -7.46 0.93 8.86
C VAL A 79 -6.97 1.73 10.05
#